data_AF-A0A734EQA6-F1
#
_entry.id   AF-A0A734EQA6-F1
#
_cell.length_a   1.000
_cell.length_b   1.000
_cell.length_c   1.000
_cell.angle_alpha   90.00
_cell.angle_beta   90.00
_cell.angle_gamma   90.00
#
_symmetry.space_group_name_H-M   'P 1'
#
loop_
_entity.id
_entity.type
_entity.pdbx_description
1 polymer ?
#
loop_
_entity_poly.entity_id
_entity_poly.type
_entity_poly.pdbx_seq_one_letter_code
_entity_poly.pdbx_strand_id
1 'polypeptide(L)'
;MGVAKTGVTIDSVFLVAAVTKAKSSLPDITLEQAKEINADNTVIFLFRHGEHCDRSDMPCYSDKSGITITGTEKAQQEGIKFATIFSEYDIYSSNAVRTIQTAKFFSGKEPVVMDSLSDCNNDLYKTLESIARESHKRNIVIMTHNHCLSFLARDRLGKKFKPAYLDALIMHYDGTRLILDGKYNKEA
;
A
#
# COMPACT_ATOMS: atom_id res chain seq x y z
N MET A 1 -7.51 60.25 -36.53
CA MET A 1 -6.69 59.28 -35.78
C MET A 1 -7.39 59.04 -34.45
N GLY A 2 -8.07 57.92 -34.23
CA GLY A 2 -7.50 56.67 -33.64
C GLY A 2 -7.31 56.87 -32.13
N VAL A 3 -7.77 56.06 -31.19
CA VAL A 3 -8.09 54.63 -31.17
C VAL A 3 -9.06 54.36 -29.99
N ALA A 4 -9.86 53.31 -30.14
CA ALA A 4 -10.88 52.80 -29.24
C ALA A 4 -10.43 52.53 -27.80
N LYS A 5 -11.37 52.69 -26.85
CA LYS A 5 -11.33 52.07 -25.52
C LYS A 5 -11.51 50.56 -25.68
N THR A 6 -10.42 49.81 -25.61
CA THR A 6 -10.47 48.34 -25.52
C THR A 6 -10.74 47.94 -24.06
N GLY A 7 -11.90 47.34 -23.84
CA GLY A 7 -12.17 46.56 -22.64
C GLY A 7 -11.41 45.25 -22.68
N VAL A 8 -10.96 44.79 -21.51
CA VAL A 8 -10.67 43.38 -21.26
C VAL A 8 -11.13 43.09 -19.84
N THR A 9 -12.30 42.49 -19.70
CA THR A 9 -12.71 41.74 -18.51
C THR A 9 -11.84 40.50 -18.43
N ILE A 10 -10.97 40.44 -17.44
CA ILE A 10 -10.12 39.28 -17.17
C ILE A 10 -10.93 38.33 -16.28
N ASP A 11 -11.88 37.61 -16.88
CA ASP A 11 -12.47 36.44 -16.23
C ASP A 11 -11.35 35.40 -16.11
N SER A 12 -10.77 35.33 -14.91
CA SER A 12 -9.75 34.35 -14.56
C SER A 12 -10.43 32.99 -14.46
N VAL A 13 -10.57 32.32 -15.60
CA VAL A 13 -10.89 30.89 -15.63
C VAL A 13 -9.67 30.16 -15.07
N PHE A 14 -9.66 29.95 -13.75
CA PHE A 14 -8.81 28.94 -13.13
C PHE A 14 -9.28 27.58 -13.62
N LEU A 15 -8.67 27.11 -14.70
CA LEU A 15 -8.77 25.72 -15.13
C LEU A 15 -8.03 24.89 -14.08
N VAL A 16 -8.75 24.42 -13.07
CA VAL A 16 -8.25 23.36 -12.18
C VAL A 16 -8.18 22.11 -13.04
N ALA A 17 -7.01 21.87 -13.64
CA ALA A 17 -6.72 20.60 -14.27
C ALA A 17 -6.69 19.55 -13.15
N ALA A 18 -7.83 18.88 -12.93
CA ALA A 18 -7.88 17.66 -12.15
C ALA A 18 -6.95 16.65 -12.82
N VAL A 19 -5.73 16.49 -12.28
CA VAL A 19 -4.82 15.42 -12.68
C VAL A 19 -5.53 14.13 -12.30
N THR A 20 -6.12 13.46 -13.28
CA THR A 20 -6.70 12.13 -13.08
C THR A 20 -5.55 11.19 -12.73
N LYS A 21 -5.46 10.81 -11.45
CA LYS A 21 -4.52 9.79 -10.99
C LYS A 21 -4.81 8.54 -11.84
N ALA A 22 -3.85 8.13 -12.67
CA ALA A 22 -4.00 6.98 -13.54
C ALA A 22 -4.43 5.79 -12.68
N LYS A 23 -5.64 5.26 -12.94
CA LYS A 23 -6.15 4.06 -12.25
C LYS A 23 -5.10 2.98 -12.38
N SER A 24 -4.66 2.44 -11.24
CA SER A 24 -3.74 1.32 -11.24
C SER A 24 -4.40 0.19 -12.03
N SER A 25 -3.65 -0.46 -12.94
CA SER A 25 -4.22 -1.52 -13.78
C SER A 25 -4.59 -2.79 -13.00
N LEU A 26 -4.27 -2.83 -11.70
CA LEU A 26 -4.62 -3.94 -10.82
C LEU A 26 -6.10 -3.93 -10.49
N PRO A 27 -6.69 -5.11 -10.23
CA PRO A 27 -8.06 -5.15 -9.78
C PRO A 27 -8.11 -4.45 -8.40
N ASP A 28 -8.91 -3.38 -8.37
CA ASP A 28 -8.89 -2.34 -7.34
C ASP A 28 -9.82 -2.78 -6.20
N ILE A 29 -9.36 -3.69 -5.34
CA ILE A 29 -10.06 -3.98 -4.08
C ILE A 29 -9.97 -2.70 -3.24
N THR A 30 -11.12 -2.06 -2.99
CA THR A 30 -11.18 -0.94 -2.04
C THR A 30 -11.08 -1.44 -0.60
N LEU A 31 -10.75 -0.56 0.35
CA LEU A 31 -10.75 -0.94 1.77
C LEU A 31 -12.13 -1.42 2.26
N GLU A 32 -13.23 -0.90 1.69
CA GLU A 32 -14.58 -1.37 2.00
C GLU A 32 -14.83 -2.78 1.45
N GLN A 33 -14.40 -3.07 0.22
CA GLN A 33 -14.47 -4.43 -0.32
C GLN A 33 -13.58 -5.40 0.48
N ALA A 34 -12.41 -4.95 0.91
CA ALA A 34 -11.55 -5.74 1.79
C ALA A 34 -12.23 -6.04 3.14
N LYS A 35 -12.98 -5.08 3.70
CA LYS A 35 -13.79 -5.31 4.90
C LYS A 35 -14.87 -6.35 4.69
N GLU A 36 -15.54 -6.34 3.54
CA GLU A 36 -16.51 -7.39 3.18
C GLU A 36 -15.85 -8.76 3.03
N ILE A 37 -14.72 -8.85 2.34
CA ILE A 37 -13.94 -10.09 2.20
C ILE A 37 -13.51 -10.64 3.58
N ASN A 38 -13.15 -9.76 4.50
CA ASN A 38 -12.67 -10.15 5.84
C ASN A 38 -13.74 -10.82 6.71
N ALA A 39 -15.03 -10.70 6.35
CA ALA A 39 -16.10 -11.40 7.09
C ALA A 39 -15.85 -12.92 7.17
N ASP A 40 -15.35 -13.50 6.08
CA ASP A 40 -15.13 -14.94 5.98
C ASP A 40 -13.65 -15.32 5.81
N ASN A 41 -12.79 -14.39 5.41
CA ASN A 41 -11.42 -14.66 4.97
C ASN A 41 -10.37 -13.82 5.69
N THR A 42 -9.12 -14.28 5.68
CA THR A 42 -7.98 -13.44 6.08
C THR A 42 -7.63 -12.50 4.93
N VAL A 43 -7.63 -11.19 5.14
CA VAL A 43 -7.13 -10.22 4.14
C VAL A 43 -5.69 -9.84 4.45
N ILE A 44 -4.86 -9.80 3.41
CA ILE A 44 -3.45 -9.45 3.46
C ILE A 44 -3.25 -8.16 2.65
N PHE A 45 -2.77 -7.13 3.32
CA PHE A 45 -2.41 -5.84 2.74
C PHE A 45 -0.89 -5.74 2.65
N LEU A 46 -0.34 -5.83 1.44
CA LEU A 46 1.09 -5.65 1.22
C LEU A 46 1.36 -4.22 0.78
N PHE A 47 1.96 -3.42 1.66
CA PHE A 47 2.32 -2.04 1.41
C PHE A 47 3.77 -1.92 0.96
N ARG A 48 4.02 -1.01 0.00
CA ARG A 48 5.37 -0.48 -0.18
C ARG A 48 5.72 0.41 1.00
N HIS A 49 6.94 0.27 1.53
CA HIS A 49 7.48 1.17 2.56
C HIS A 49 7.33 2.67 2.23
N GLY A 50 7.46 3.53 3.24
CA GLY A 50 7.49 4.99 3.09
C GLY A 50 8.70 5.49 2.29
N GLU A 51 8.73 6.78 2.00
CA GLU A 51 9.78 7.39 1.19
C GLU A 51 11.19 7.09 1.74
N HIS A 52 12.05 6.53 0.89
CA HIS A 52 13.41 6.12 1.27
C HIS A 52 14.31 7.35 1.46
N CYS A 53 15.06 7.42 2.58
CA CYS A 53 15.85 8.62 2.85
C CYS A 53 17.03 8.81 1.89
N ASP A 54 17.83 7.77 1.62
CA ASP A 54 18.98 7.86 0.70
C ASP A 54 18.67 8.21 -0.77
N ARG A 55 17.38 8.35 -1.14
CA ARG A 55 16.88 8.67 -2.48
C ARG A 55 16.03 9.94 -2.50
N SER A 56 16.10 10.74 -1.45
CA SER A 56 15.32 11.97 -1.30
C SER A 56 16.20 13.08 -0.73
N ASP A 57 15.89 14.32 -1.08
CA ASP A 57 16.49 15.51 -0.47
C ASP A 57 15.81 15.88 0.86
N MET A 58 14.76 15.14 1.24
CA MET A 58 14.04 15.35 2.50
C MET A 58 14.84 14.83 3.71
N PRO A 59 14.71 15.46 4.89
CA PRO A 59 15.42 15.01 6.08
C PRO A 59 15.10 13.56 6.45
N CYS A 60 16.13 12.80 6.83
CA CYS A 60 15.94 11.46 7.41
C CYS A 60 15.29 11.57 8.79
N TYR A 61 14.39 10.64 9.11
CA TYR A 61 13.93 10.47 10.48
C TYR A 61 15.06 10.03 11.42
N SER A 62 15.92 9.12 10.93
CA SER A 62 17.09 8.64 11.65
C SER A 62 18.21 8.26 10.66
N ASP A 63 18.46 6.97 10.46
CA ASP A 63 19.50 6.47 9.57
C ASP A 63 19.11 6.61 8.08
N LYS A 64 20.12 6.75 7.21
CA LYS A 64 19.93 6.90 5.76
C LYS A 64 19.26 5.69 5.09
N SER A 65 19.39 4.49 5.67
CA SER A 65 18.70 3.27 5.21
C SER A 65 17.21 3.22 5.57
N GLY A 66 16.75 4.16 6.40
CA GLY A 66 15.37 4.31 6.83
C GLY A 66 14.51 5.17 5.90
N ILE A 67 13.46 5.75 6.48
CA ILE A 67 12.54 6.65 5.78
C ILE A 67 12.74 8.13 6.15
N THR A 68 12.28 9.02 5.28
CA THR A 68 12.26 10.47 5.52
C THR A 68 11.29 10.83 6.65
N ILE A 69 11.43 12.01 7.26
CA ILE A 69 10.46 12.53 8.23
C ILE A 69 9.06 12.55 7.60
N THR A 70 8.92 13.09 6.39
CA THR A 70 7.64 13.10 5.67
C THR A 70 7.13 11.67 5.37
N GLY A 71 8.02 10.71 5.15
CA GLY A 71 7.69 9.30 5.05
C GLY A 71 7.07 8.74 6.33
N THR A 72 7.60 9.10 7.50
CA THR A 72 7.04 8.71 8.81
C THR A 72 5.65 9.30 9.04
N GLU A 73 5.47 10.60 8.75
CA GLU A 73 4.19 11.31 8.93
C GLU A 73 3.10 10.71 8.05
N LYS A 74 3.41 10.44 6.79
CA LYS A 74 2.47 9.79 5.86
C LYS A 74 2.13 8.38 6.30
N ALA A 75 3.10 7.59 6.75
CA ALA A 75 2.85 6.25 7.26
C ALA A 75 1.88 6.28 8.45
N GLN A 76 2.08 7.21 9.38
CA GLN A 76 1.19 7.42 10.52
C GLN A 76 -0.22 7.85 10.09
N GLN A 77 -0.33 8.80 9.16
CA GLN A 77 -1.62 9.25 8.65
C GLN A 77 -2.40 8.14 7.95
N GLU A 78 -1.75 7.34 7.12
CA GLU A 78 -2.39 6.19 6.46
C GLU A 78 -2.77 5.11 7.47
N GLY A 79 -1.93 4.89 8.49
CA GLY A 79 -2.23 3.99 9.61
C GLY A 79 -3.48 4.39 10.39
N ILE A 80 -3.62 5.69 10.71
CA ILE A 80 -4.81 6.24 11.39
C ILE A 80 -6.06 6.00 10.53
N LYS A 81 -6.01 6.29 9.23
CA LYS A 81 -7.13 6.03 8.31
C LYS A 81 -7.47 4.54 8.22
N PHE A 82 -6.45 3.69 8.15
CA PHE A 82 -6.64 2.25 8.09
C PHE A 82 -7.33 1.71 9.35
N ALA A 83 -6.92 2.20 10.52
CA ALA A 83 -7.47 1.79 11.81
C ALA A 83 -8.94 2.18 12.03
N THR A 84 -9.49 3.14 11.26
CA THR A 84 -10.94 3.44 11.31
C THR A 84 -11.79 2.36 10.66
N ILE A 85 -11.19 1.54 9.79
CA ILE A 85 -11.85 0.45 9.06
C ILE A 85 -11.51 -0.90 9.68
N PHE A 86 -10.23 -1.11 10.03
CA PHE A 86 -9.69 -2.34 10.58
C PHE A 86 -9.02 -2.08 11.94
N SER A 87 -9.76 -2.30 13.03
CA SER A 87 -9.25 -2.05 14.39
C SER A 87 -8.25 -3.11 14.87
N GLU A 88 -8.33 -4.34 14.34
CA GLU A 88 -7.49 -5.47 14.73
C GLU A 88 -6.82 -6.07 13.48
N TYR A 89 -5.49 -6.15 13.53
CA TYR A 89 -4.67 -6.77 12.49
C TYR A 89 -3.29 -7.13 13.05
N ASP A 90 -2.68 -8.15 12.46
CA ASP A 90 -1.30 -8.53 12.71
C ASP A 90 -0.38 -7.72 11.77
N ILE A 91 0.76 -7.22 12.27
CA ILE A 91 1.68 -6.35 11.53
C ILE A 91 3.04 -7.03 11.34
N TYR A 92 3.49 -7.10 10.08
CA TYR A 92 4.74 -7.72 9.67
C TYR A 92 5.58 -6.77 8.83
N SER A 93 6.88 -7.04 8.74
CA SER A 93 7.77 -6.34 7.82
C SER A 93 8.91 -7.22 7.35
N SER A 94 9.45 -6.93 6.15
CA SER A 94 10.79 -7.40 5.81
C SER A 94 11.84 -6.74 6.73
N ASN A 95 13.04 -7.30 6.76
CA ASN A 95 14.13 -6.87 7.66
C ASN A 95 14.79 -5.53 7.35
N ALA A 96 14.44 -4.87 6.25
CA ALA A 96 14.99 -3.55 5.94
C ALA A 96 14.53 -2.49 6.95
N VAL A 97 15.44 -1.60 7.36
CA VAL A 97 15.16 -0.51 8.31
C VAL A 97 13.93 0.31 7.89
N ARG A 98 13.83 0.67 6.60
CA ARG A 98 12.69 1.39 6.04
C ARG A 98 11.34 0.68 6.17
N THR A 99 11.29 -0.65 6.02
CA THR A 99 10.04 -1.41 6.14
C THR A 99 9.62 -1.54 7.59
N ILE A 100 10.58 -1.79 8.48
CA ILE A 100 10.37 -1.82 9.93
C ILE A 100 9.85 -0.45 10.43
N GLN A 101 10.52 0.65 10.07
CA GLN A 101 10.10 2.00 10.46
C GLN A 101 8.71 2.32 9.93
N THR A 102 8.43 2.03 8.66
CA THR A 102 7.10 2.26 8.10
C THR A 102 6.02 1.49 8.86
N ALA A 103 6.28 0.22 9.22
CA ALA A 103 5.33 -0.60 9.96
C ALA A 103 5.05 -0.04 11.37
N LYS A 104 6.11 0.43 12.06
CA LYS A 104 5.98 1.07 13.37
C LYS A 104 5.14 2.34 13.31
N PHE A 105 5.44 3.24 12.38
CA PHE A 105 4.67 4.49 12.24
C PHE A 105 3.24 4.24 11.79
N PHE A 106 3.00 3.26 10.91
CA PHE A 106 1.66 2.90 10.45
C PHE A 106 0.81 2.30 11.58
N SER A 107 1.35 1.38 12.37
CA SER A 107 0.55 0.63 13.34
C SER A 107 0.60 1.16 14.77
N GLY A 108 1.62 1.96 15.10
CA GLY A 108 1.97 2.29 16.49
C GLY A 108 2.51 1.10 17.30
N LYS A 109 2.81 -0.03 16.64
CA LYS A 109 3.26 -1.30 17.27
C LYS A 109 4.59 -1.77 16.66
N GLU A 110 5.29 -2.65 17.37
CA GLU A 110 6.45 -3.35 16.83
C GLU A 110 6.00 -4.44 15.83
N PRO A 111 6.53 -4.47 14.59
CA PRO A 111 6.20 -5.52 13.63
C PRO A 111 6.92 -6.82 13.95
N VAL A 112 6.32 -7.94 13.56
CA VAL A 112 7.07 -9.19 13.40
C VAL A 112 7.97 -9.05 12.16
N VAL A 113 9.27 -9.23 12.34
CA VAL A 113 10.27 -9.07 11.26
C VAL A 113 10.60 -10.44 10.67
N MET A 114 10.48 -10.56 9.35
CA MET A 114 10.80 -11.80 8.62
C MET A 114 11.60 -11.49 7.36
N ASP A 115 12.80 -12.05 7.25
CA ASP A 115 13.67 -11.87 6.07
C ASP A 115 13.00 -12.34 4.78
N SER A 116 12.22 -13.42 4.84
CA SER A 116 11.53 -13.99 3.69
C SER A 116 10.46 -13.08 3.07
N LEU A 117 10.05 -12.01 3.75
CA LEU A 117 9.18 -10.97 3.18
C LEU A 117 9.92 -10.01 2.23
N SER A 118 11.24 -10.20 2.05
CA SER A 118 12.05 -9.57 1.01
C SER A 118 12.41 -10.51 -0.15
N ASP A 119 12.11 -11.81 -0.03
CA ASP A 119 12.38 -12.81 -1.06
C ASP A 119 11.27 -12.81 -2.11
N CYS A 120 11.33 -11.86 -3.05
CA CYS A 120 10.27 -11.62 -4.04
C CYS A 120 10.28 -12.64 -5.20
N ASN A 121 10.12 -13.91 -4.85
CA ASN A 121 10.04 -15.07 -5.72
C ASN A 121 8.90 -16.01 -5.25
N ASN A 122 8.85 -17.25 -5.76
CA ASN A 122 7.76 -18.18 -5.41
C ASN A 122 7.69 -18.57 -3.93
N ASP A 123 8.78 -18.46 -3.17
CA ASP A 123 8.78 -18.75 -1.74
C ASP A 123 8.03 -17.68 -0.93
N LEU A 124 7.86 -16.46 -1.48
CA LEU A 124 7.01 -15.44 -0.87
C LEU A 124 5.58 -15.95 -0.66
N TYR A 125 5.03 -16.73 -1.60
CA TYR A 125 3.68 -17.29 -1.45
C TYR A 125 3.58 -18.22 -0.24
N LYS A 126 4.60 -19.05 -0.01
CA LYS A 126 4.63 -19.97 1.14
C LYS A 126 4.67 -19.19 2.46
N THR A 127 5.49 -18.14 2.52
CA THR A 127 5.54 -17.23 3.68
C THR A 127 4.18 -16.59 3.92
N LEU A 128 3.55 -16.02 2.88
CA LEU A 128 2.24 -15.37 3.01
C LEU A 128 1.14 -16.35 3.44
N GLU A 129 1.14 -17.58 2.90
CA GLU A 129 0.20 -18.64 3.32
C GLU A 129 0.41 -19.07 4.77
N SER A 130 1.67 -19.21 5.21
CA SER A 130 1.99 -19.57 6.60
C SER A 130 1.44 -18.52 7.56
N ILE A 131 1.73 -17.24 7.30
CA ILE A 131 1.24 -16.12 8.11
C ILE A 131 -0.30 -16.12 8.12
N ALA A 132 -0.95 -16.31 6.96
CA ALA A 132 -2.41 -16.31 6.85
C ALA A 132 -3.09 -17.46 7.62
N ARG A 133 -2.46 -18.63 7.69
CA ARG A 133 -2.96 -19.78 8.46
C ARG A 133 -2.88 -19.53 9.96
N GLU A 134 -1.81 -18.87 10.42
CA GLU A 134 -1.56 -18.56 11.83
C GLU A 134 -2.36 -17.33 12.32
N SER A 135 -2.84 -16.48 11.41
CA SER A 135 -3.58 -15.27 11.80
C SER A 135 -4.99 -15.53 12.33
N HIS A 136 -5.52 -16.75 12.21
CA HIS A 136 -6.87 -17.12 12.66
C HIS A 136 -7.96 -16.13 12.18
N LYS A 137 -7.98 -15.80 10.87
CA LYS A 137 -8.87 -14.81 10.22
C LYS A 137 -8.63 -13.33 10.55
N ARG A 138 -7.65 -13.00 11.40
CA ARG A 138 -7.24 -11.59 11.57
C ARG A 138 -6.62 -11.07 10.29
N ASN A 139 -6.89 -9.80 9.98
CA ASN A 139 -6.24 -9.09 8.88
C ASN A 139 -4.73 -9.03 9.11
N ILE A 140 -3.98 -9.01 8.02
CA ILE A 140 -2.52 -8.96 8.04
C ILE A 140 -2.06 -7.73 7.26
N VAL A 141 -1.22 -6.93 7.86
CA VAL A 141 -0.52 -5.81 7.20
C VAL A 141 0.95 -6.17 7.07
N ILE A 142 1.50 -6.03 5.87
CA ILE A 142 2.90 -6.36 5.57
C ILE A 142 3.58 -5.16 4.93
N MET A 143 4.65 -4.67 5.54
CA MET A 143 5.52 -3.67 4.93
C MET A 143 6.67 -4.35 4.17
N THR A 144 6.70 -4.16 2.86
CA THR A 144 7.72 -4.74 1.98
C THR A 144 8.14 -3.72 0.89
N HIS A 145 8.62 -4.19 -0.25
CA HIS A 145 9.22 -3.41 -1.31
C HIS A 145 8.39 -3.41 -2.58
N ASN A 146 8.65 -2.41 -3.43
CA ASN A 146 8.02 -2.30 -4.74
C ASN A 146 8.15 -3.58 -5.58
N HIS A 147 9.30 -4.24 -5.56
CA HIS A 147 9.60 -5.38 -6.41
C HIS A 147 8.87 -6.65 -5.96
N CYS A 148 8.53 -6.79 -4.66
CA CYS A 148 7.65 -7.86 -4.17
C CYS A 148 6.22 -7.66 -4.65
N LEU A 149 5.66 -6.46 -4.47
CA LEU A 149 4.33 -6.11 -4.99
C LEU A 149 4.27 -6.29 -6.52
N SER A 150 5.29 -5.83 -7.25
CA SER A 150 5.40 -5.99 -8.70
C SER A 150 5.53 -7.46 -9.12
N PHE A 151 6.26 -8.28 -8.35
CA PHE A 151 6.38 -9.72 -8.59
C PHE A 151 5.01 -10.39 -8.48
N LEU A 152 4.30 -10.21 -7.36
CA LEU A 152 2.99 -10.83 -7.11
C LEU A 152 1.98 -10.46 -8.19
N ALA A 153 1.90 -9.17 -8.53
CA ALA A 153 1.03 -8.68 -9.60
C ALA A 153 1.37 -9.28 -10.97
N ARG A 154 2.65 -9.35 -11.33
CA ARG A 154 3.07 -9.93 -12.61
C ARG A 154 2.78 -11.42 -12.66
N ASP A 155 3.09 -12.14 -11.60
CA ASP A 155 3.02 -13.60 -11.55
C ASP A 155 1.58 -14.12 -11.51
N ARG A 156 0.68 -13.47 -10.75
CA ARG A 156 -0.72 -13.92 -10.62
C ARG A 156 -1.68 -13.26 -11.61
N LEU A 157 -1.43 -12.01 -12.00
CA LEU A 157 -2.35 -11.26 -12.84
C LEU A 157 -1.82 -11.04 -14.26
N GLY A 158 -0.54 -11.33 -14.53
CA GLY A 158 0.11 -10.96 -15.80
C GLY A 158 0.25 -9.44 -15.97
N LYS A 159 0.14 -8.66 -14.88
CA LYS A 159 0.05 -7.19 -14.92
C LYS A 159 1.31 -6.51 -14.40
N LYS A 160 1.66 -5.39 -15.03
CA LYS A 160 2.70 -4.50 -14.52
C LYS A 160 2.13 -3.65 -13.40
N PHE A 161 2.76 -3.72 -12.24
CA PHE A 161 2.42 -2.89 -11.09
C PHE A 161 3.62 -2.06 -10.64
N LYS A 162 3.40 -0.77 -10.41
CA LYS A 162 4.41 0.19 -9.96
C LYS A 162 3.83 0.99 -8.78
N PRO A 163 3.79 0.41 -7.58
CA PRO A 163 3.21 1.08 -6.41
C PRO A 163 4.03 2.32 -6.06
N ALA A 164 3.36 3.45 -5.79
CA ALA A 164 3.95 4.56 -5.08
C ALA A 164 4.28 4.17 -3.63
N TYR A 165 5.03 5.01 -2.91
CA TYR A 165 5.26 4.79 -1.48
C TYR A 165 3.91 4.75 -0.75
N LEU A 166 3.74 3.76 0.13
CA LEU A 166 2.50 3.49 0.86
C LEU A 166 1.30 3.06 0.00
N ASP A 167 1.48 2.78 -1.30
CA ASP A 167 0.46 2.04 -2.05
C ASP A 167 0.46 0.57 -1.61
N ALA A 168 -0.72 -0.04 -1.62
CA ALA A 168 -0.93 -1.44 -1.24
C ALA A 168 -1.31 -2.33 -2.42
N LEU A 169 -0.91 -3.59 -2.33
CA LEU A 169 -1.52 -4.72 -3.03
C LEU A 169 -2.37 -5.49 -2.02
N ILE A 170 -3.64 -5.73 -2.34
CA ILE A 170 -4.57 -6.44 -1.46
C ILE A 170 -4.85 -7.82 -2.02
N MET A 171 -4.72 -8.83 -1.17
CA MET A 171 -5.06 -10.21 -1.47
C MET A 171 -5.78 -10.84 -0.28
N HIS A 172 -6.39 -11.99 -0.46
CA HIS A 172 -7.01 -12.72 0.66
C HIS A 172 -6.68 -14.21 0.61
N TYR A 173 -6.79 -14.86 1.77
CA TYR A 173 -6.63 -16.29 1.93
C TYR A 173 -7.98 -16.91 2.29
N ASP A 174 -8.45 -17.84 1.45
CA ASP A 174 -9.79 -18.46 1.57
C ASP A 174 -9.83 -19.69 2.50
N GLY A 175 -8.74 -19.97 3.21
CA GLY A 175 -8.56 -21.19 3.98
C GLY A 175 -7.78 -22.28 3.23
N THR A 176 -7.67 -22.18 1.90
CA THR A 176 -6.97 -23.15 1.05
C THR A 176 -5.81 -22.53 0.27
N ARG A 177 -5.99 -21.32 -0.28
CA ARG A 177 -5.03 -20.66 -1.17
C ARG A 177 -5.10 -19.15 -1.09
N LEU A 178 -4.04 -18.50 -1.57
CA LEU A 178 -3.98 -17.07 -1.79
C LEU A 178 -4.71 -16.67 -3.07
N ILE A 179 -5.60 -15.67 -2.97
CA ILE A 179 -6.37 -15.12 -4.08
C ILE A 179 -5.97 -13.66 -4.29
N LEU A 180 -5.52 -13.39 -5.52
CA LEU A 180 -5.23 -12.06 -6.04
C LEU A 180 -5.89 -11.96 -7.42
N ASP A 181 -7.19 -11.77 -7.46
CA ASP A 181 -7.98 -11.57 -8.69
C ASP A 181 -8.75 -10.24 -8.68
N GLY A 182 -8.78 -9.59 -7.52
CA GLY A 182 -9.59 -8.42 -7.16
C GLY A 182 -11.03 -8.47 -7.67
N LYS A 183 -11.58 -9.68 -7.64
CA LYS A 183 -13.00 -9.94 -7.75
C LYS A 183 -13.51 -10.33 -6.37
N TYR A 184 -14.61 -9.72 -5.95
CA TYR A 184 -15.36 -10.18 -4.79
C TYR A 184 -16.78 -10.49 -5.26
N ASN A 185 -17.12 -11.77 -5.32
CA ASN A 185 -18.47 -12.21 -5.63
C ASN A 185 -19.10 -12.70 -4.33
N LYS A 186 -19.98 -11.87 -3.74
CA LYS A 186 -20.72 -12.21 -2.52
C LYS A 186 -21.71 -13.38 -2.70
N GLU A 187 -21.94 -13.81 -3.94
CA GLU A 187 -22.98 -14.77 -4.33
C GLU A 187 -22.43 -16.09 -4.92
N ALA A 188 -21.15 -16.42 -4.67
CA ALA A 188 -20.55 -17.69 -5.07
C ALA A 188 -20.55 -18.72 -3.93
#